data_AF-A0A7X0AQW1-F1
#
_entry.id   AF-A0A7X0AQW1-F1
#
_cell.length_a   1.000
_cell.length_b   1.000
_cell.length_c   1.000
_cell.angle_alpha   90.00
_cell.angle_beta   90.00
_cell.angle_gamma   90.00
#
_symmetry.space_group_name_H-M   'P 1'
#
loop_
_entity.id
_entity.type
_entity.pdbx_description
1 polymer ?
#
loop_
_entity_poly.entity_id
_entity_poly.type
_entity_poly.pdbx_seq_one_letter_code
_entity_poly.pdbx_strand_id
1 'polypeptide(L)'
;MKRLLLLLTLLIGVNVSAAELPYNTTADANADVAHALAQAKARHTPVLLIFGANWCEDCRSLDRALKTEKNAGLIKQQFQVVKIDVGNFDHNLDITKRYDDPTKNGIPAAVIVSPDDKILYSTKAGELSNARRMNDDGVYGFFKQAIATSQSATK
;
A
#
# COMPACT_ATOMS: atom_id res chain seq x y z
N MET A 1 43.95 -19.07 50.61
CA MET A 1 42.68 -19.78 50.31
C MET A 1 41.57 -18.75 50.18
N LYS A 2 41.03 -18.55 48.97
CA LYS A 2 39.59 -18.34 48.68
C LYS A 2 39.44 -18.08 47.18
N ARG A 3 38.91 -19.10 46.50
CA ARG A 3 38.46 -19.06 45.12
C ARG A 3 37.18 -18.23 45.09
N LEU A 4 37.06 -17.28 44.18
CA LEU A 4 35.79 -16.67 43.83
C LEU A 4 35.62 -16.78 42.31
N LEU A 5 34.89 -17.81 41.88
CA LEU A 5 34.37 -17.92 40.53
C LEU A 5 33.25 -16.88 40.37
N LEU A 6 33.42 -15.91 39.48
CA LEU A 6 32.34 -15.06 39.00
C LEU A 6 31.84 -15.64 37.68
N LEU A 7 30.64 -16.22 37.74
CA LEU A 7 29.85 -16.71 36.61
C LEU A 7 29.45 -15.52 35.72
N LEU A 8 30.01 -15.48 34.51
CA LEU A 8 29.65 -14.51 33.48
C LEU A 8 28.33 -14.97 32.83
N THR A 9 27.20 -14.42 33.25
CA THR A 9 25.90 -14.69 32.63
C THR A 9 25.80 -13.96 31.29
N LEU A 10 25.76 -14.73 30.21
CA LEU A 10 25.57 -14.23 28.84
C LEU A 10 24.10 -13.83 28.65
N LEU A 11 23.81 -12.53 28.70
CA LEU A 11 22.51 -11.97 28.31
C LEU A 11 22.36 -12.06 26.79
N ILE A 12 21.64 -13.08 26.31
CA ILE A 12 21.19 -13.16 24.92
C ILE A 12 20.05 -12.14 24.76
N GLY A 13 20.36 -10.99 24.16
CA GLY A 13 19.36 -9.99 23.79
C GLY A 13 18.43 -10.56 22.71
N VAL A 14 17.16 -10.78 23.06
CA VAL A 14 16.11 -11.07 22.09
C VAL A 14 15.78 -9.77 21.34
N ASN A 15 16.17 -9.70 20.07
CA ASN A 15 15.73 -8.62 19.19
C ASN A 15 14.28 -8.91 18.78
N VAL A 16 13.33 -8.34 19.51
CA VAL A 16 11.93 -8.27 19.07
C VAL A 16 11.84 -7.17 18.03
N SER A 17 11.93 -7.53 16.75
CA SER A 17 11.63 -6.61 15.65
C SER A 17 10.13 -6.35 15.62
N ALA A 18 9.71 -5.17 16.06
CA ALA A 18 8.36 -4.68 15.77
C ALA A 18 8.18 -4.64 14.25
N ALA A 19 7.09 -5.23 13.75
CA ALA A 19 6.80 -5.22 12.32
C ALA A 19 6.63 -3.76 11.86
N GLU A 20 7.35 -3.38 10.81
CA GLU A 20 7.26 -2.04 10.21
C GLU A 20 5.84 -1.81 9.69
N LEU A 21 5.28 -0.64 10.03
CA LEU A 21 3.94 -0.26 9.64
C LEU A 21 3.90 0.12 8.14
N PRO A 22 2.77 -0.14 7.44
CA PRO A 22 2.74 -0.01 5.98
C PRO A 22 2.69 1.42 5.44
N TYR A 23 2.22 2.39 6.22
CA TYR A 23 2.09 3.79 5.79
C TYR A 23 3.10 4.67 6.54
N ASN A 24 3.87 5.48 5.80
CA ASN A 24 4.74 6.50 6.39
C ASN A 24 3.92 7.76 6.69
N THR A 25 3.65 8.04 7.96
CA THR A 25 2.83 9.17 8.41
C THR A 25 3.55 10.52 8.32
N THR A 26 4.83 10.53 7.93
CA THR A 26 5.66 11.74 7.79
C THR A 26 6.10 11.98 6.35
N ALA A 27 5.66 11.14 5.41
CA ALA A 27 6.00 11.29 4.00
C ALA A 27 5.36 12.54 3.39
N ASP A 28 6.09 13.17 2.46
CA ASP A 28 5.48 14.10 1.51
C ASP A 28 4.82 13.29 0.40
N ALA A 29 3.54 12.95 0.60
CA ALA A 29 2.81 12.11 -0.34
C ALA A 29 2.66 12.76 -1.72
N ASN A 30 2.66 14.09 -1.82
CA ASN A 30 2.63 14.77 -3.11
C ASN A 30 3.95 14.56 -3.87
N ALA A 31 5.08 14.68 -3.18
CA ALA A 31 6.39 14.39 -3.76
C ALA A 31 6.51 12.91 -4.18
N ASP A 32 6.02 11.99 -3.36
CA ASP A 32 6.04 10.55 -3.66
C ASP A 32 5.18 10.21 -4.90
N VAL A 33 3.97 10.78 -5.00
CA VAL A 33 3.10 10.64 -6.18
C VAL A 33 3.78 11.22 -7.41
N ALA A 34 4.35 12.43 -7.33
CA ALA A 34 5.05 13.05 -8.45
C ALA A 34 6.26 12.21 -8.91
N HIS A 35 7.02 11.66 -7.97
CA HIS A 35 8.13 10.78 -8.26
C HIS A 35 7.68 9.49 -8.96
N ALA A 36 6.62 8.85 -8.46
CA ALA A 36 6.07 7.64 -9.07
C ALA A 36 5.53 7.90 -10.47
N LEU A 37 4.87 9.04 -10.72
CA LEU A 37 4.42 9.45 -12.05
C LEU A 37 5.60 9.66 -13.01
N ALA A 38 6.69 10.28 -12.55
CA ALA A 38 7.89 10.44 -13.38
C ALA A 38 8.51 9.09 -13.77
N GLN A 39 8.60 8.14 -12.84
CA GLN A 39 9.07 6.79 -13.11
C GLN A 39 8.11 6.02 -14.04
N ALA A 40 6.80 6.17 -13.83
CA ALA A 40 5.75 5.59 -14.64
C ALA A 40 5.82 6.04 -16.11
N LYS A 41 6.09 7.33 -16.35
CA LYS A 41 6.31 7.86 -17.71
C LYS A 41 7.50 7.22 -18.42
N ALA A 42 8.62 7.06 -17.71
CA ALA A 42 9.81 6.43 -18.27
C ALA A 42 9.62 4.93 -18.58
N ARG A 43 8.75 4.25 -17.82
CA ARG A 43 8.51 2.81 -17.94
C ARG A 43 7.25 2.44 -18.71
N HIS A 44 6.43 3.42 -19.08
CA HIS A 44 5.10 3.24 -19.65
C HIS A 44 4.19 2.32 -18.81
N THR A 45 4.32 2.40 -17.48
CA THR A 45 3.54 1.60 -16.52
C THR A 45 2.63 2.50 -15.69
N PRO A 46 1.35 2.16 -15.44
CA PRO A 46 0.50 2.93 -14.54
C PRO A 46 1.06 3.04 -13.11
N VAL A 47 0.53 4.00 -12.34
CA VAL A 47 0.79 4.11 -10.90
C VAL A 47 -0.43 3.57 -10.15
N LEU A 48 -0.18 2.74 -9.13
CA LEU A 48 -1.17 2.28 -8.18
C LEU A 48 -1.03 3.09 -6.89
N LEU A 49 -2.05 3.88 -6.59
CA LEU A 49 -2.18 4.64 -5.35
C LEU A 49 -3.03 3.84 -4.37
N ILE A 50 -2.50 3.57 -3.18
CA ILE A 50 -3.21 2.86 -2.11
C ILE A 50 -3.39 3.82 -0.94
N PHE A 51 -4.64 4.16 -0.65
CA PHE A 51 -5.02 5.04 0.45
C PHE A 51 -5.38 4.20 1.67
N GLY A 52 -4.79 4.54 2.82
CA GLY A 52 -5.10 3.86 4.07
C GLY A 52 -4.38 4.49 5.25
N ALA A 53 -4.40 3.79 6.38
CA ALA A 53 -3.77 4.27 7.60
C ALA A 53 -3.30 3.09 8.46
N ASN A 54 -2.32 3.34 9.33
CA ASN A 54 -1.73 2.28 10.15
C ASN A 54 -2.68 1.71 11.21
N TRP A 55 -3.65 2.49 11.70
CA TRP A 55 -4.67 2.02 12.65
C TRP A 55 -5.66 1.05 12.00
N CYS A 56 -5.85 1.12 10.68
CA CYS A 56 -6.80 0.31 9.92
C CYS A 56 -6.28 -1.12 9.69
N GLU A 57 -6.98 -2.11 10.28
CA GLU A 57 -6.54 -3.51 10.20
C GLU A 57 -6.65 -4.11 8.80
N ASP A 58 -7.70 -3.74 8.07
CA ASP A 58 -7.88 -4.13 6.67
C ASP A 58 -6.75 -3.58 5.79
N CYS A 59 -6.30 -2.35 6.07
CA CYS A 59 -5.21 -1.71 5.36
C CYS A 59 -3.89 -2.45 5.60
N ARG A 60 -3.61 -2.85 6.85
CA ARG A 60 -2.45 -3.69 7.19
C ARG A 60 -2.56 -5.09 6.56
N SER A 61 -3.76 -5.63 6.47
CA SER A 61 -4.00 -6.96 5.89
C SER A 61 -3.82 -6.95 4.38
N LEU A 62 -4.32 -5.93 3.68
CA LEU A 62 -4.08 -5.71 2.27
C LEU A 62 -2.58 -5.56 1.99
N ASP A 63 -1.85 -4.76 2.78
CA ASP A 63 -0.40 -4.62 2.62
C ASP A 63 0.35 -5.96 2.71
N ARG A 64 0.02 -6.80 3.70
CA ARG A 64 0.61 -8.14 3.81
C ARG A 64 0.27 -9.00 2.61
N ALA A 65 -1.00 -8.99 2.18
CA ALA A 65 -1.43 -9.76 1.01
C ALA A 65 -0.72 -9.32 -0.27
N LEU A 66 -0.50 -8.03 -0.48
CA LEU A 66 0.24 -7.50 -1.64
C LEU A 66 1.72 -7.92 -1.68
N LYS A 67 2.29 -8.26 -0.52
CA LYS A 67 3.68 -8.69 -0.36
C LYS A 67 3.87 -10.20 -0.49
N THR A 68 2.81 -11.01 -0.58
CA THR A 68 2.95 -12.45 -0.79
C THR A 68 3.52 -12.75 -2.17
N GLU A 69 4.25 -13.86 -2.32
CA GLU A 69 4.89 -14.27 -3.59
C GLU A 69 3.93 -14.19 -4.79
N LYS A 70 2.69 -14.65 -4.59
CA LYS A 70 1.64 -14.65 -5.61
C LYS A 70 1.26 -13.24 -6.09
N ASN A 71 1.06 -12.32 -5.16
CA ASN A 71 0.55 -10.99 -5.46
C ASN A 71 1.67 -10.03 -5.85
N ALA A 72 2.82 -10.13 -5.20
CA ALA A 72 3.94 -9.22 -5.40
C ALA A 72 4.43 -9.22 -6.86
N GLY A 73 4.45 -10.39 -7.51
CA GLY A 73 4.83 -10.50 -8.93
C GLY A 73 3.90 -9.69 -9.85
N LEU A 74 2.59 -9.85 -9.69
CA LEU A 74 1.60 -9.09 -10.46
C LEU A 74 1.74 -7.58 -10.22
N ILE A 75 1.79 -7.18 -8.95
CA ILE A 75 1.77 -5.76 -8.58
C ILE A 75 3.05 -5.04 -9.04
N LYS A 76 4.22 -5.63 -8.77
CA LYS A 76 5.52 -5.03 -9.16
C LYS A 76 5.71 -4.96 -10.67
N GLN A 77 5.15 -5.91 -11.42
CA GLN A 77 5.25 -5.90 -12.88
C GLN A 77 4.34 -4.84 -13.51
N GLN A 78 3.17 -4.60 -12.92
CA GLN A 78 2.13 -3.77 -13.53
C GLN A 78 2.18 -2.30 -13.07
N PHE A 79 2.75 -2.01 -11.90
CA PHE A 79 2.61 -0.70 -11.27
C PHE A 79 3.89 -0.15 -10.66
N GLN A 80 4.01 1.18 -10.68
CA GLN A 80 4.67 1.91 -9.59
C GLN A 80 3.67 2.06 -8.44
N VAL A 81 4.04 1.71 -7.21
CA VAL A 81 3.10 1.73 -6.07
C VAL A 81 3.43 2.89 -5.13
N VAL A 82 2.42 3.66 -4.76
CA VAL A 82 2.49 4.68 -3.72
C VAL A 82 1.45 4.38 -2.65
N LYS A 83 1.85 4.38 -1.39
CA LYS A 83 0.93 4.26 -0.25
C LYS A 83 0.77 5.62 0.40
N ILE A 84 -0.47 6.08 0.51
CA ILE A 84 -0.81 7.41 0.98
C ILE A 84 -1.49 7.24 2.34
N ASP A 85 -0.84 7.76 3.38
CA ASP A 85 -1.43 7.84 4.72
C ASP A 85 -2.57 8.86 4.70
N VAL A 86 -3.78 8.47 5.11
CA VAL A 86 -4.92 9.38 5.24
C VAL A 86 -5.21 9.75 6.68
N GLY A 87 -4.35 9.35 7.63
CA GLY A 87 -4.54 9.64 9.05
C GLY A 87 -5.88 9.11 9.56
N ASN A 88 -6.57 9.88 10.40
CA ASN A 88 -7.95 9.62 10.79
C ASN A 88 -8.94 10.27 9.79
N PHE A 89 -8.67 10.12 8.50
CA PHE A 89 -9.33 10.86 7.41
C PHE A 89 -9.10 12.38 7.49
N ASP A 90 -7.92 12.79 7.94
CA ASP A 90 -7.51 14.18 8.16
C ASP A 90 -6.17 14.53 7.49
N HIS A 91 -5.44 13.56 6.92
CA HIS A 91 -4.18 13.77 6.21
C HIS A 91 -4.33 13.59 4.69
N ASN A 92 -3.49 14.28 3.92
CA ASN A 92 -3.40 14.17 2.45
C ASN A 92 -4.76 14.33 1.73
N LEU A 93 -5.64 15.18 2.27
CA LEU A 93 -7.00 15.40 1.76
C LEU A 93 -7.02 16.08 0.39
N ASP A 94 -5.98 16.82 0.06
CA ASP A 94 -5.75 17.37 -1.27
C ASP A 94 -5.55 16.24 -2.29
N ILE A 95 -4.77 15.21 -1.95
CA ILE A 95 -4.54 14.04 -2.81
C ILE A 95 -5.81 13.20 -2.93
N THR A 96 -6.55 12.96 -1.84
CA THR A 96 -7.82 12.22 -1.92
C THR A 96 -8.80 12.92 -2.85
N LYS A 97 -8.95 14.25 -2.74
CA LYS A 97 -9.83 15.05 -3.61
C LYS A 97 -9.37 15.01 -5.07
N ARG A 98 -8.07 15.14 -5.31
CA ARG A 98 -7.48 15.08 -6.65
C ARG A 98 -7.85 13.80 -7.40
N TYR A 99 -7.95 12.68 -6.68
CA TYR A 99 -8.29 11.37 -7.24
C TYR A 99 -9.75 10.95 -6.99
N ASP A 100 -10.65 11.93 -6.86
CA ASP A 100 -12.10 11.77 -6.78
C ASP A 100 -12.58 11.00 -5.52
N ASP A 101 -11.99 11.34 -4.37
CA ASP A 101 -12.38 10.88 -3.02
C ASP A 101 -12.54 9.35 -2.88
N PRO A 102 -11.51 8.56 -3.20
CA PRO A 102 -11.60 7.09 -3.19
C PRO A 102 -11.87 6.50 -1.79
N THR A 103 -11.59 7.26 -0.73
CA THR A 103 -11.77 6.86 0.66
C THR A 103 -13.19 7.09 1.21
N LYS A 104 -14.08 7.73 0.43
CA LYS A 104 -15.44 8.11 0.86
C LYS A 104 -16.25 6.93 1.42
N ASN A 105 -16.03 5.73 0.88
CA ASN A 105 -16.73 4.51 1.27
C ASN A 105 -15.82 3.52 2.03
N GLY A 106 -14.72 4.01 2.61
CA GLY A 106 -13.83 3.26 3.48
C GLY A 106 -12.40 3.12 2.95
N ILE A 107 -11.55 2.58 3.81
CA ILE A 107 -10.16 2.23 3.51
C ILE A 107 -9.91 0.75 3.84
N PRO A 108 -8.94 0.08 3.19
CA PRO A 108 -8.07 0.62 2.14
C PRO A 108 -8.84 0.90 0.84
N ALA A 109 -8.41 1.92 0.11
CA ALA A 109 -8.93 2.28 -1.21
C ALA A 109 -7.79 2.30 -2.23
N ALA A 110 -8.09 2.01 -3.49
CA ALA A 110 -7.10 1.91 -4.55
C ALA A 110 -7.50 2.74 -5.78
N VAL A 111 -6.54 3.46 -6.34
CA VAL A 111 -6.69 4.19 -7.60
C VAL A 111 -5.56 3.80 -8.54
N ILE A 112 -5.89 3.42 -9.76
CA ILE A 112 -4.92 3.22 -10.85
C ILE A 112 -4.94 4.47 -11.71
N VAL A 113 -3.78 5.11 -11.86
CA VAL A 113 -3.62 6.30 -12.69
C VAL A 113 -2.63 6.05 -13.82
N SER A 114 -2.90 6.62 -14.98
CA SER A 114 -2.02 6.57 -16.14
C SER A 114 -0.69 7.29 -15.85
N PRO A 115 0.37 7.06 -16.64
CA PRO A 115 1.59 7.87 -16.56
C PRO A 115 1.35 9.38 -16.72
N ASP A 116 0.30 9.81 -17.41
CA ASP A 116 -0.11 11.21 -17.56
C ASP A 116 -1.07 11.70 -16.46
N ASP A 117 -1.13 11.00 -15.33
CA ASP A 117 -1.89 11.38 -14.14
C ASP A 117 -3.42 11.46 -14.32
N LYS A 118 -3.96 10.67 -15.27
CA LYS A 118 -5.39 10.46 -15.46
C LYS A 118 -5.86 9.23 -14.70
N ILE A 119 -7.01 9.30 -14.05
CA ILE A 119 -7.63 8.14 -13.39
C ILE A 119 -8.05 7.13 -14.46
N LEU A 120 -7.58 5.89 -14.33
CA LEU A 120 -7.98 4.75 -15.16
C LEU A 120 -8.95 3.82 -14.44
N TYR A 121 -8.83 3.73 -13.12
CA TYR A 121 -9.71 2.96 -12.25
C TYR A 121 -9.65 3.51 -10.82
N SER A 122 -10.75 3.43 -10.09
CA SER A 122 -10.82 3.77 -8.67
C SER A 122 -11.82 2.85 -8.00
N THR A 123 -11.47 2.34 -6.82
CA THR A 123 -12.47 1.78 -5.90
C THR A 123 -13.44 2.87 -5.49
N LYS A 124 -14.74 2.58 -5.52
CA LYS A 124 -15.80 3.55 -5.17
C LYS A 124 -16.82 3.01 -4.19
N ALA A 125 -16.85 1.71 -3.92
CA ALA A 125 -17.89 1.07 -3.12
C ALA A 125 -17.32 0.31 -1.90
N GLY A 126 -16.07 0.56 -1.53
CA GLY A 126 -15.41 -0.14 -0.43
C GLY A 126 -15.00 -1.56 -0.82
N GLU A 127 -14.66 -1.79 -2.09
CA GLU A 127 -14.30 -3.09 -2.66
C GLU A 127 -13.15 -3.77 -1.91
N LEU A 128 -12.30 -2.98 -1.24
CA LEU A 128 -11.18 -3.45 -0.44
C LEU A 128 -11.36 -3.18 1.07
N SER A 129 -12.49 -2.61 1.51
CA SER A 129 -12.68 -2.19 2.91
C SER A 129 -12.80 -3.37 3.90
N ASN A 130 -12.99 -4.59 3.39
CA ASN A 130 -12.98 -5.83 4.15
C ASN A 130 -11.76 -6.73 3.81
N ALA A 131 -10.65 -6.14 3.36
CA ALA A 131 -9.46 -6.88 2.92
C ALA A 131 -8.93 -7.91 3.92
N ARG A 132 -9.17 -7.77 5.23
CA ARG A 132 -8.78 -8.81 6.22
C ARG A 132 -9.51 -10.14 6.05
N ARG A 133 -10.63 -10.14 5.32
CA ARG A 133 -11.42 -11.34 4.98
C ARG A 133 -11.11 -11.87 3.58
N MET A 134 -10.34 -11.13 2.79
CA MET A 134 -9.87 -11.58 1.48
C MET A 134 -8.66 -12.50 1.68
N ASN A 135 -8.65 -13.63 1.00
CA ASN A 135 -7.46 -14.46 0.87
C ASN A 135 -6.57 -13.93 -0.28
N ASP A 136 -5.38 -14.51 -0.43
CA ASP A 136 -4.43 -14.12 -1.48
C ASP A 136 -5.05 -14.18 -2.88
N ASP A 137 -5.89 -15.18 -3.14
CA ASP A 137 -6.59 -15.35 -4.42
C ASP A 137 -7.59 -14.23 -4.69
N GLY A 138 -8.31 -13.79 -3.65
CA GLY A 138 -9.25 -12.68 -3.73
C GLY A 138 -8.54 -11.37 -4.04
N VAL A 139 -7.41 -11.10 -3.37
CA VAL A 139 -6.60 -9.89 -3.64
C VAL A 139 -6.01 -9.96 -5.05
N TYR A 140 -5.45 -11.10 -5.45
CA TYR A 140 -4.95 -11.31 -6.81
C TYR A 140 -6.03 -11.06 -7.87
N GLY A 141 -7.20 -11.68 -7.68
CA GLY A 141 -8.33 -11.59 -8.59
C GLY A 141 -8.85 -10.15 -8.72
N PHE A 142 -8.96 -9.43 -7.60
CA PHE A 142 -9.32 -8.02 -7.59
C PHE A 142 -8.39 -7.19 -8.48
N PHE A 143 -7.06 -7.26 -8.24
CA PHE A 143 -6.13 -6.45 -9.01
C PHE A 143 -6.04 -6.88 -10.47
N LYS A 144 -6.17 -8.17 -10.78
CA LYS A 144 -6.27 -8.64 -12.17
C LYS A 144 -7.47 -8.01 -12.89
N GLN A 145 -8.63 -7.93 -12.25
CA GLN A 145 -9.82 -7.32 -12.82
C GLN A 145 -9.68 -5.79 -12.94
N ALA A 146 -9.11 -5.14 -11.94
CA ALA A 146 -8.84 -3.70 -11.98
C ALA A 146 -7.89 -3.33 -13.12
N ILE A 147 -6.85 -4.13 -13.37
CA ILE A 147 -5.93 -3.99 -14.51
C ILE A 147 -6.71 -4.07 -15.84
N ALA A 148 -7.49 -5.13 -16.04
CA ALA A 148 -8.26 -5.31 -17.28
C ALA A 148 -9.24 -4.14 -17.53
N THR A 149 -9.87 -3.65 -16.48
CA THR A 149 -10.77 -2.49 -16.53
C THR A 149 -9.99 -1.21 -16.91
N SER A 150 -8.84 -0.98 -16.28
CA SER A 150 -8.00 0.21 -16.54
C SER A 150 -7.49 0.28 -17.99
N GLN A 151 -7.15 -0.85 -18.59
CA GLN A 151 -6.69 -0.93 -19.99
C GLN A 151 -7.82 -0.59 -20.98
N SER A 152 -9.06 -0.94 -20.64
CA SER A 152 -10.23 -0.61 -21.47
C SER A 152 -10.53 0.89 -21.46
N ALA A 153 -10.16 1.62 -20.41
CA ALA A 153 -10.33 3.07 -20.32
C ALA A 153 -9.29 3.87 -21.15
N THR A 154 -8.21 3.22 -21.60
CA THR A 154 -7.15 3.86 -22.40
C THR A 154 -7.32 3.70 -23.92
N LYS A 155 -8.29 2.90 -24.36
CA LYS A 155 -8.57 2.61 -25.76
C LYS A 155 -9.65 3.54 -26.31
#